data_AF-A0A6L9IX47-F1
#
_entry.id   AF-A0A6L9IX47-F1
#
_cell.length_a   1.000
_cell.length_b   1.000
_cell.length_c   1.000
_cell.angle_alpha   90.00
_cell.angle_beta   90.00
_cell.angle_gamma   90.00
#
_symmetry.space_group_name_H-M   'P 1'
#
loop_
_entity.id
_entity.type
_entity.pdbx_description
1 polymer ?
#
loop_
_entity_poly.entity_id
_entity_poly.type
_entity_poly.pdbx_seq_one_letter_code
_entity_poly.pdbx_strand_id
1 'polypeptide(L)'
;MGKAELDALARLLKDPDPNARLKACRLMADARDPQMLPLLREAYQDKDERVRKTAQRALAEFKAQHTGRRGGGFPISNRVLNVLLIVLTVVLVGSLAANGAVMFLLDDDDSEASDEEEITPRGEFIALLEERLGQVQTDAVNLRQELAHYEETGDVVCEASYNQLSSMGEMTAEQQQYADLAAEFNHMDAIVGVLWSHIFNWREICADNEAAVPSLAELDSLIGELGEIEAALETYKTLPDDPPGETPSPDGPQSDAESGNETGDETGSETGDGQEPPAEPDEVNPPADTTPPDDAEVPGEENNAGNANDAVG
;
A
#
# COMPACT_ATOMS: atom_id res chain seq x y z
N MET A 1 15.73 26.67 22.07
CA MET A 1 16.98 27.47 21.89
C MET A 1 16.58 28.90 21.52
N GLY A 2 17.55 29.82 21.37
CA GLY A 2 17.26 31.13 20.77
C GLY A 2 17.23 31.05 19.23
N LYS A 3 16.35 31.80 18.56
CA LYS A 3 16.23 31.76 17.08
C LYS A 3 17.58 31.98 16.37
N ALA A 4 18.37 32.95 16.83
CA ALA A 4 19.70 33.26 16.27
C ALA A 4 20.71 32.09 16.37
N GLU A 5 20.51 31.17 17.31
CA GLU A 5 21.35 29.98 17.51
C GLU A 5 21.00 28.88 16.49
N LEU A 6 19.70 28.70 16.22
CA LEU A 6 19.20 27.84 15.16
C LEU A 6 19.58 28.39 13.77
N ASP A 7 19.46 29.69 13.54
CA ASP A 7 19.91 30.36 12.30
C ASP A 7 21.43 30.17 12.07
N ALA A 8 22.24 30.19 13.14
CA ALA A 8 23.68 29.95 13.06
C ALA A 8 24.01 28.48 12.75
N LEU A 9 23.29 27.53 13.35
CA LEU A 9 23.44 26.10 13.10
C LEU A 9 23.00 25.70 11.68
N ALA A 10 21.90 26.29 11.17
CA ALA A 10 21.43 26.09 9.80
C ALA A 10 22.43 26.61 8.76
N ARG A 11 23.12 27.74 9.02
CA ARG A 11 24.22 28.22 8.18
C ARG A 11 25.41 27.26 8.21
N LEU A 12 25.76 26.72 9.38
CA LEU A 12 26.90 25.81 9.55
C LEU A 12 26.67 24.43 8.89
N LEU A 13 25.41 24.03 8.62
CA LEU A 13 25.08 22.90 7.74
C LEU A 13 25.25 23.17 6.25
N LYS A 14 25.39 24.42 5.82
CA LYS A 14 25.56 24.80 4.40
C LYS A 14 26.99 25.25 4.09
N ASP A 15 27.90 25.06 5.05
CA ASP A 15 29.33 25.30 4.92
C ASP A 15 29.99 24.26 3.98
N PRO A 16 30.86 24.66 3.05
CA PRO A 16 31.57 23.73 2.18
C PRO A 16 32.46 22.73 2.94
N ASP A 17 33.00 23.08 4.11
CA ASP A 17 33.80 22.16 4.93
C ASP A 17 32.92 21.10 5.62
N PRO A 18 33.06 19.79 5.28
CA PRO A 18 32.33 18.75 5.98
C PRO A 18 32.65 18.67 7.48
N ASN A 19 33.79 19.20 7.94
CA ASN A 19 34.10 19.24 9.38
C ASN A 19 33.29 20.33 10.12
N ALA A 20 32.94 21.43 9.44
CA ALA A 20 31.98 22.41 9.93
C ALA A 20 30.56 21.82 10.02
N ARG A 21 30.10 21.15 8.96
CA ARG A 21 28.79 20.46 8.94
C ARG A 21 28.68 19.36 10.01
N LEU A 22 29.75 18.55 10.16
CA LEU A 22 29.90 17.59 11.27
C LEU A 22 29.73 18.23 12.65
N LYS A 23 30.30 19.42 12.85
CA LYS A 23 30.20 20.17 14.11
C LYS A 23 28.78 20.67 14.34
N ALA A 24 28.09 21.15 13.31
CA ALA A 24 26.69 21.53 13.36
C ALA A 24 25.80 20.37 13.83
N CYS A 25 25.92 19.18 13.21
CA CYS A 25 25.16 18.00 13.59
C CYS A 25 25.34 17.59 15.06
N ARG A 26 26.57 17.70 15.60
CA ARG A 26 26.86 17.40 17.01
C ARG A 26 26.22 18.42 17.96
N LEU A 27 26.37 19.71 17.66
CA LEU A 27 25.74 20.77 18.46
C LEU A 27 24.22 20.64 18.48
N MET A 28 23.58 20.19 17.39
CA MET A 28 22.14 19.89 17.35
C MET A 28 21.75 18.69 18.20
N ALA A 29 22.58 17.64 18.25
CA ALA A 29 22.37 16.49 19.14
C ALA A 29 22.51 16.88 20.61
N ASP A 30 23.53 17.67 20.94
CA ASP A 30 23.79 18.19 22.30
C ASP A 30 22.68 19.17 22.75
N ALA A 31 22.13 19.96 21.82
CA ALA A 31 21.04 20.91 22.07
C ALA A 31 19.72 20.26 22.51
N ARG A 32 19.41 19.06 21.99
CA ARG A 32 18.19 18.27 22.29
C ARG A 32 16.86 18.99 22.00
N ASP A 33 16.91 20.07 21.23
CA ASP A 33 15.75 20.87 20.85
C ASP A 33 15.00 20.22 19.66
N PRO A 34 13.69 19.90 19.77
CA PRO A 34 12.93 19.27 18.68
C PRO A 34 12.95 20.06 17.37
N GLN A 35 13.15 21.39 17.43
CA GLN A 35 13.25 22.25 16.25
C GLN A 35 14.47 21.93 15.36
N MET A 36 15.43 21.10 15.83
CA MET A 36 16.57 20.63 15.04
C MET A 36 16.26 19.41 14.16
N LEU A 37 15.10 18.76 14.31
CA LEU A 37 14.74 17.55 13.55
C LEU A 37 14.74 17.75 12.02
N PRO A 38 14.24 18.87 11.44
CA PRO A 38 14.34 19.12 10.00
C PRO A 38 15.78 19.31 9.53
N LEU A 39 16.61 20.02 10.29
CA LEU A 39 18.02 20.28 9.99
C LEU A 39 18.86 18.99 10.03
N LEU A 40 18.58 18.11 11.00
CA LEU A 40 19.20 16.79 11.06
C LEU A 40 18.71 15.85 9.94
N ARG A 41 17.50 16.05 9.41
CA ARG A 41 16.99 15.35 8.22
C ARG A 41 17.68 15.81 6.93
N GLU A 42 17.93 17.11 6.77
CA GLU A 42 18.78 17.66 5.69
C GLU A 42 20.19 17.06 5.76
N ALA A 43 20.81 17.07 6.96
CA ALA A 43 22.14 16.49 7.19
C ALA A 43 22.24 14.96 6.99
N TYR A 44 21.12 14.23 7.07
CA TYR A 44 21.09 12.79 6.77
C TYR A 44 21.32 12.49 5.29
N GLN A 45 21.05 13.46 4.40
CA GLN A 45 21.25 13.37 2.95
C GLN A 45 22.60 13.96 2.49
N ASP A 46 23.50 14.33 3.41
CA ASP A 46 24.79 14.95 3.08
C ASP A 46 25.68 14.07 2.18
N LYS A 47 26.51 14.69 1.35
CA LYS A 47 27.45 14.00 0.47
C LYS A 47 28.58 13.29 1.24
N ASP A 48 29.01 13.84 2.37
CA ASP A 48 30.03 13.23 3.24
C ASP A 48 29.42 12.18 4.20
N GLU A 49 29.93 10.95 4.11
CA GLU A 49 29.47 9.81 4.91
C GLU A 49 29.56 10.03 6.42
N ARG A 50 30.54 10.81 6.88
CA ARG A 50 30.74 11.13 8.30
C ARG A 50 29.63 12.05 8.80
N VAL A 51 29.18 12.99 7.97
CA VAL A 51 28.04 13.87 8.26
C VAL A 51 26.78 13.02 8.35
N ARG A 52 26.49 12.17 7.34
CA ARG A 52 25.33 11.25 7.37
C ARG A 52 25.30 10.37 8.63
N LYS A 53 26.41 9.72 8.98
CA LYS A 53 26.52 8.88 10.20
C LYS A 53 26.33 9.68 11.48
N THR A 54 26.74 10.94 11.52
CA THR A 54 26.53 11.82 12.68
C THR A 54 25.08 12.27 12.79
N ALA A 55 24.44 12.63 11.67
CA ALA A 55 23.01 12.95 11.60
C ALA A 55 22.13 11.75 11.98
N GLN A 56 22.43 10.56 11.46
CA GLN A 56 21.76 9.29 11.83
C GLN A 56 21.80 9.05 13.35
N ARG A 57 22.98 9.22 13.95
CA ARG A 57 23.14 9.07 15.40
C ARG A 57 22.35 10.12 16.18
N ALA A 58 22.39 11.39 15.75
CA ALA A 58 21.62 12.45 16.38
C ALA A 58 20.10 12.16 16.34
N LEU A 59 19.56 11.76 15.18
CA LEU A 59 18.16 11.38 15.03
C LEU A 59 17.77 10.18 15.91
N ALA A 60 18.65 9.19 16.06
CA ALA A 60 18.44 8.06 16.97
C ALA A 60 18.43 8.49 18.45
N GLU A 61 19.35 9.37 18.86
CA GLU A 61 19.39 9.94 20.21
C GLU A 61 18.17 10.83 20.49
N PHE A 62 17.65 11.57 19.50
CA PHE A 62 16.37 12.29 19.59
C PHE A 62 15.18 11.32 19.78
N LYS A 63 15.07 10.27 18.96
CA LYS A 63 13.99 9.27 19.06
C LYS A 63 13.98 8.54 20.41
N ALA A 64 15.16 8.20 20.93
CA ALA A 64 15.32 7.57 22.25
C ALA A 64 14.94 8.48 23.42
N GLN A 65 15.05 9.81 23.26
CA GLN A 65 14.63 10.77 24.27
C GLN A 65 13.13 11.02 24.26
N HIS A 66 12.51 11.14 23.08
CA HIS A 66 11.08 11.46 22.95
C HIS A 66 10.15 10.28 23.25
N THR A 67 10.57 9.04 22.94
CA THR A 67 9.74 7.84 23.15
C THR A 67 9.67 7.36 24.61
N GLY A 68 10.20 8.12 25.58
CA GLY A 68 10.30 7.75 27.01
C GLY A 68 11.20 6.54 27.32
N ARG A 69 11.51 5.74 26.30
CA ARG A 69 12.34 4.53 26.33
C ARG A 69 13.81 4.91 26.48
N ARG A 70 14.19 5.21 27.73
CA ARG A 70 15.60 5.37 28.15
C ARG A 70 16.47 4.38 27.38
N GLY A 71 17.43 4.90 26.62
CA GLY A 71 18.45 4.13 25.89
C GLY A 71 19.46 3.43 26.80
N GLY A 72 19.01 2.94 27.96
CA GLY A 72 19.72 1.95 28.75
C GLY A 72 19.69 0.62 28.02
N GLY A 73 20.66 0.44 27.11
CA GLY A 73 21.23 -0.88 26.97
C GLY A 73 21.69 -1.29 28.37
N PHE A 74 20.95 -2.20 29.00
CA PHE A 74 21.29 -2.67 30.35
C PHE A 74 22.75 -3.13 30.32
N PRO A 75 23.58 -2.75 31.30
CA PRO A 75 24.93 -3.31 31.45
C PRO A 75 24.82 -4.74 32.01
N ILE A 76 24.15 -5.61 31.24
CA ILE A 76 24.08 -7.04 31.46
C ILE A 76 25.51 -7.53 31.34
N SER A 77 26.17 -7.77 32.48
CA SER A 77 27.54 -8.28 32.47
C SER A 77 27.62 -9.53 31.59
N ASN A 78 28.72 -9.72 30.86
CA ASN A 78 28.84 -10.83 29.90
C ASN A 78 28.57 -12.22 30.53
N ARG A 79 28.70 -12.35 31.86
CA ARG A 79 28.25 -13.54 32.60
C ARG A 79 26.74 -13.73 32.57
N VAL A 80 25.96 -12.70 32.88
CA VAL A 80 24.49 -12.74 32.84
C VAL A 80 24.00 -12.85 31.40
N LEU A 81 24.64 -12.19 30.44
CA LEU A 81 24.29 -12.33 29.03
C LEU A 81 24.57 -13.75 28.52
N ASN A 82 25.73 -14.34 28.86
CA ASN A 82 26.03 -15.72 28.51
C ASN A 82 25.11 -16.72 29.22
N VAL A 83 24.73 -16.48 30.49
CA VAL A 83 23.73 -17.33 31.18
C VAL A 83 22.36 -17.22 30.52
N LEU A 84 21.92 -16.01 30.15
CA LEU A 84 20.66 -15.80 29.42
C LEU A 84 20.70 -16.51 28.05
N LEU A 85 21.80 -16.38 27.31
CA LEU A 85 22.01 -17.07 26.04
C LEU A 85 22.05 -18.59 26.20
N ILE A 86 22.73 -19.12 27.23
CA ILE A 86 22.74 -20.57 27.53
C ILE A 86 21.32 -21.03 27.85
N VAL A 87 20.58 -20.35 28.73
CA VAL A 87 19.18 -20.67 29.04
C VAL A 87 18.31 -20.59 27.78
N LEU A 88 18.46 -19.55 26.96
CA LEU A 88 17.73 -19.42 25.69
C LEU A 88 18.07 -20.56 24.72
N THR A 89 19.34 -20.97 24.60
CA THR A 89 19.72 -22.12 23.76
C THR A 89 19.25 -23.45 24.33
N VAL A 90 19.17 -23.62 25.65
CA VAL A 90 18.63 -24.83 26.29
C VAL A 90 17.11 -24.87 26.17
N VAL A 91 16.43 -23.72 26.24
CA VAL A 91 14.98 -23.61 25.94
C VAL A 91 14.72 -23.84 24.46
N LEU A 92 15.50 -23.24 23.55
CA LEU A 92 15.33 -23.40 22.10
C LEU A 92 15.65 -24.84 21.66
N VAL A 93 16.72 -25.47 22.17
CA VAL A 93 17.00 -26.90 21.94
C VAL A 93 15.98 -27.78 22.66
N GLY A 94 15.41 -27.35 23.80
CA GLY A 94 14.33 -28.04 24.49
C GLY A 94 13.01 -28.03 23.70
N SER A 95 12.63 -26.89 23.13
CA SER A 95 11.49 -26.74 22.22
C SER A 95 11.75 -27.43 20.88
N LEU A 96 12.96 -27.35 20.34
CA LEU A 96 13.35 -28.09 19.13
C LEU A 96 13.45 -29.61 19.39
N ALA A 97 13.65 -30.04 20.63
CA ALA A 97 13.53 -31.45 21.02
C ALA A 97 12.07 -31.86 21.30
N ALA A 98 11.23 -30.96 21.82
CA ALA A 98 9.79 -31.22 21.96
C ALA A 98 9.11 -31.37 20.59
N ASN A 99 9.38 -30.43 19.67
CA ASN A 99 8.86 -30.45 18.31
C ASN A 99 9.63 -31.42 17.39
N GLY A 100 10.90 -31.72 17.70
CA GLY A 100 11.76 -32.58 16.88
C GLY A 100 11.87 -34.03 17.34
N ALA A 101 11.36 -34.41 18.51
CA ALA A 101 11.23 -35.81 18.92
C ALA A 101 10.35 -36.61 17.94
N VAL A 102 9.37 -35.94 17.31
CA VAL A 102 8.52 -36.45 16.24
C VAL A 102 9.34 -37.04 15.07
N MET A 103 10.53 -36.51 14.80
CA MET A 103 11.35 -36.92 13.63
C MET A 103 12.37 -38.03 13.92
N PHE A 104 12.59 -38.43 15.18
CA PHE A 104 13.72 -39.31 15.55
C PHE A 104 13.35 -40.52 16.42
N LEU A 105 12.06 -40.73 16.72
CA LEU A 105 11.58 -41.91 17.48
C LEU A 105 10.44 -42.66 16.76
N LEU A 106 10.50 -42.73 15.43
CA LEU A 106 9.75 -43.73 14.67
C LEU A 106 10.56 -45.04 14.56
N ASP A 107 10.49 -45.82 15.64
CA ASP A 107 10.88 -47.24 15.69
C ASP A 107 9.73 -47.95 16.46
N ASP A 108 8.76 -48.45 15.69
CA ASP A 108 7.55 -49.21 16.11
C ASP A 108 6.65 -48.63 17.24
N ASP A 109 5.77 -47.66 16.93
CA ASP A 109 4.33 -47.74 17.29
C ASP A 109 3.48 -46.70 16.50
N ASP A 110 2.23 -47.05 16.15
CA ASP A 110 1.37 -46.26 15.26
C ASP A 110 0.63 -45.11 15.99
N SER A 111 1.20 -43.89 15.96
CA SER A 111 0.42 -42.66 16.24
C SER A 111 0.98 -41.42 15.54
N GLU A 112 0.74 -41.28 14.23
CA GLU A 112 0.90 -39.98 13.57
C GLU A 112 -0.21 -39.03 14.04
N ALA A 113 0.13 -38.16 14.99
CA ALA A 113 -0.57 -36.90 15.16
C ALA A 113 -0.02 -35.94 14.09
N SER A 114 -0.54 -36.05 12.86
CA SER A 114 -0.41 -34.98 11.89
C SER A 114 -1.09 -33.73 12.45
N ASP A 115 -0.37 -32.62 12.49
CA ASP A 115 -1.02 -31.31 12.49
C ASP A 115 -1.70 -31.18 11.11
N GLU A 116 -2.95 -31.64 11.03
CA GLU A 116 -3.77 -31.51 9.82
C GLU A 116 -3.99 -30.02 9.58
N GLU A 117 -3.37 -29.48 8.52
CA GLU A 117 -3.49 -28.08 8.13
C GLU A 117 -4.95 -27.83 7.70
N GLU A 118 -5.74 -27.30 8.63
CA GLU A 118 -7.21 -27.38 8.62
C GLU A 118 -7.81 -26.55 7.47
N ILE A 119 -8.04 -27.24 6.34
CA ILE A 119 -8.53 -26.67 5.08
C ILE A 119 -9.82 -25.89 5.35
N THR A 120 -9.74 -24.56 5.36
CA THR A 120 -10.88 -23.68 5.63
C THR A 120 -12.00 -23.96 4.62
N PRO A 121 -13.17 -24.48 5.03
CA PRO A 121 -14.24 -24.78 4.10
C PRO A 121 -14.72 -23.52 3.39
N ARG A 122 -15.12 -23.64 2.11
CA ARG A 122 -15.54 -22.50 1.27
C ARG A 122 -16.56 -21.58 1.97
N GLY A 123 -17.56 -22.15 2.66
CA GLY A 123 -18.56 -21.39 3.42
C GLY A 123 -18.02 -20.65 4.66
N GLU A 124 -16.95 -21.14 5.28
CA GLU A 124 -16.26 -20.44 6.38
C GLU A 124 -15.35 -19.33 5.84
N PHE A 125 -14.69 -19.55 4.70
CA PHE A 125 -13.93 -18.49 4.02
C PHE A 125 -14.85 -17.34 3.54
N ILE A 126 -16.05 -17.64 3.04
CA ILE A 126 -17.08 -16.61 2.76
C ILE A 126 -17.44 -15.84 4.04
N ALA A 127 -17.70 -16.52 5.17
CA ALA A 127 -18.05 -15.85 6.41
C ALA A 127 -16.92 -14.91 6.93
N LEU A 128 -15.66 -15.31 6.76
CA LEU A 128 -14.49 -14.48 7.08
C LEU A 128 -14.40 -13.23 6.18
N LEU A 129 -14.65 -13.38 4.88
CA LEU A 129 -14.71 -12.27 3.93
C LEU A 129 -15.82 -11.28 4.31
N GLU A 130 -16.99 -11.76 4.75
CA GLU A 130 -18.13 -10.92 5.15
C GLU A 130 -17.91 -10.18 6.48
N GLU A 131 -17.34 -10.85 7.50
CA GLU A 131 -16.94 -10.16 8.75
C GLU A 131 -15.95 -9.03 8.44
N ARG A 132 -14.99 -9.29 7.54
CA ARG A 132 -14.02 -8.28 7.12
C ARG A 132 -14.67 -7.16 6.30
N LEU A 133 -15.54 -7.49 5.35
CA LEU A 133 -16.24 -6.52 4.51
C LEU A 133 -17.10 -5.57 5.34
N GLY A 134 -17.89 -6.10 6.28
CA GLY A 134 -18.71 -5.28 7.17
C GLY A 134 -17.89 -4.33 8.05
N GLN A 135 -16.69 -4.73 8.48
CA GLN A 135 -15.75 -3.84 9.16
C GLN A 135 -15.28 -2.70 8.24
N VAL A 136 -14.86 -3.04 7.02
CA VAL A 136 -14.31 -2.09 6.04
C VAL A 136 -15.38 -1.09 5.57
N GLN A 137 -16.60 -1.55 5.30
CA GLN A 137 -17.77 -0.70 5.03
C GLN A 137 -18.06 0.25 6.21
N THR A 138 -18.02 -0.25 7.45
CA THR A 138 -18.26 0.56 8.66
C THR A 138 -17.24 1.69 8.77
N ASP A 139 -15.94 1.38 8.67
CA ASP A 139 -14.89 2.38 8.79
C ASP A 139 -14.90 3.38 7.59
N ALA A 140 -15.32 2.96 6.39
CA ALA A 140 -15.56 3.86 5.25
C ALA A 140 -16.74 4.83 5.48
N VAL A 141 -17.86 4.33 5.98
CA VAL A 141 -19.07 5.14 6.27
C VAL A 141 -18.82 6.11 7.43
N ASN A 142 -18.01 5.73 8.42
CA ASN A 142 -17.56 6.62 9.49
C ASN A 142 -16.74 7.79 8.93
N LEU A 143 -15.71 7.50 8.12
CA LEU A 143 -14.88 8.52 7.49
C LEU A 143 -15.69 9.46 6.60
N ARG A 144 -16.66 8.92 5.86
CA ARG A 144 -17.57 9.70 5.01
C ARG A 144 -18.36 10.74 5.82
N GLN A 145 -18.82 10.38 7.02
CA GLN A 145 -19.59 11.28 7.88
C GLN A 145 -18.73 12.41 8.45
N GLU A 146 -17.52 12.12 8.93
CA GLU A 146 -16.59 13.13 9.43
C GLU A 146 -16.12 14.09 8.32
N LEU A 147 -15.80 13.55 7.15
CA LEU A 147 -15.39 14.33 5.98
C LEU A 147 -16.52 15.20 5.43
N ALA A 148 -17.75 14.68 5.34
CA ALA A 148 -18.91 15.46 4.89
C ALA A 148 -19.26 16.61 5.86
N HIS A 149 -19.07 16.40 7.18
CA HIS A 149 -19.20 17.48 8.16
C HIS A 149 -18.17 18.58 7.93
N TYR A 150 -16.91 18.19 7.67
CA TYR A 150 -15.82 19.12 7.39
C TYR A 150 -16.03 19.90 6.08
N GLU A 151 -16.55 19.27 5.02
CA GLU A 151 -16.90 19.99 3.78
C GLU A 151 -18.05 21.01 3.97
N GLU A 152 -18.99 20.76 4.89
CA GLU A 152 -20.10 21.70 5.18
C GLU A 152 -19.69 22.84 6.14
N THR A 153 -18.88 22.55 7.16
CA THR A 153 -18.60 23.48 8.27
C THR A 153 -17.20 24.08 8.26
N GLY A 154 -16.21 23.36 7.74
CA GLY A 154 -14.78 23.61 7.93
C GLY A 154 -14.23 23.18 9.29
N ASP A 155 -15.06 22.68 10.21
CA ASP A 155 -14.64 22.19 11.52
C ASP A 155 -14.23 20.70 11.44
N VAL A 156 -13.11 20.35 12.08
CA VAL A 156 -12.59 18.98 12.12
C VAL A 156 -13.22 18.22 13.29
N VAL A 157 -13.92 17.12 12.99
CA VAL A 157 -14.56 16.23 13.97
C VAL A 157 -13.96 14.83 13.83
N CYS A 158 -13.57 14.24 14.96
CA CYS A 158 -12.82 12.99 15.05
C CYS A 158 -13.37 12.13 16.21
N GLU A 159 -14.63 11.71 16.08
CA GLU A 159 -15.33 10.86 17.04
C GLU A 159 -15.25 9.36 16.67
N ALA A 160 -14.95 9.04 15.40
CA ALA A 160 -14.84 7.69 14.89
C ALA A 160 -13.58 6.97 15.40
N SER A 161 -13.79 5.78 15.98
CA SER A 161 -12.71 4.90 16.44
C SER A 161 -12.32 3.89 15.35
N TYR A 162 -11.62 4.37 14.32
CA TYR A 162 -11.07 3.51 13.26
C TYR A 162 -10.24 2.36 13.84
N ASN A 163 -10.73 1.13 13.66
CA ASN A 163 -9.99 -0.06 14.04
C ASN A 163 -8.79 -0.26 13.10
N GLN A 164 -7.92 -1.21 13.42
CA GLN A 164 -6.73 -1.46 12.59
C GLN A 164 -7.11 -2.21 11.30
N LEU A 165 -7.67 -1.48 10.32
CA LEU A 165 -7.62 -1.87 8.92
C LEU A 165 -6.16 -2.20 8.60
N SER A 166 -5.92 -3.49 8.49
CA SER A 166 -4.67 -4.08 8.03
C SER A 166 -5.01 -4.68 6.67
N SER A 167 -4.00 -4.91 5.82
CA SER A 167 -4.19 -5.85 4.71
C SER A 167 -4.81 -7.15 5.23
N MET A 168 -5.62 -7.79 4.41
CA MET A 168 -6.32 -9.02 4.74
C MET A 168 -5.38 -10.22 4.94
N GLY A 169 -4.11 -10.06 4.59
CA GLY A 169 -3.06 -11.08 4.72
C GLY A 169 -2.73 -11.72 3.38
N GLU A 170 -1.99 -12.82 3.43
CA GLU A 170 -1.74 -13.67 2.27
C GLU A 170 -2.74 -14.84 2.33
N MET A 171 -3.49 -15.07 1.24
CA MET A 171 -4.38 -16.25 1.13
C MET A 171 -3.57 -17.55 1.16
N THR A 172 -4.06 -18.57 1.85
CA THR A 172 -3.41 -19.90 1.85
C THR A 172 -3.45 -20.56 0.47
N ALA A 173 -2.66 -21.61 0.27
CA ALA A 173 -2.62 -22.33 -1.01
C ALA A 173 -3.97 -23.00 -1.34
N GLU A 174 -4.71 -23.43 -0.32
CA GLU A 174 -6.06 -23.99 -0.44
C GLU A 174 -7.07 -22.89 -0.75
N GLN A 175 -7.00 -21.73 -0.09
CA GLN A 175 -7.91 -20.61 -0.35
C GLN A 175 -7.76 -20.10 -1.79
N GLN A 176 -6.55 -20.14 -2.37
CA GLN A 176 -6.30 -19.78 -3.77
C GLN A 176 -6.96 -20.73 -4.79
N GLN A 177 -7.48 -21.89 -4.38
CA GLN A 177 -8.25 -22.79 -5.27
C GLN A 177 -9.66 -22.25 -5.59
N TYR A 178 -10.19 -21.36 -4.73
CA TYR A 178 -11.50 -20.72 -4.91
C TYR A 178 -11.33 -19.50 -5.82
N ALA A 179 -11.24 -19.75 -7.13
CA ALA A 179 -10.98 -18.73 -8.14
C ALA A 179 -12.10 -17.66 -8.26
N ASP A 180 -13.28 -17.94 -7.72
CA ASP A 180 -14.31 -16.94 -7.39
C ASP A 180 -13.80 -16.07 -6.23
N LEU A 181 -13.76 -16.61 -5.00
CA LEU A 181 -13.48 -15.85 -3.77
C LEU A 181 -12.11 -15.16 -3.76
N ALA A 182 -11.14 -15.66 -4.54
CA ALA A 182 -9.85 -15.02 -4.75
C ALA A 182 -9.95 -13.68 -5.49
N ALA A 183 -10.92 -13.49 -6.40
CA ALA A 183 -11.10 -12.22 -7.11
C ALA A 183 -11.61 -11.15 -6.14
N GLU A 184 -12.70 -11.42 -5.41
CA GLU A 184 -13.26 -10.55 -4.38
C GLU A 184 -12.29 -10.28 -3.23
N PHE A 185 -11.46 -11.25 -2.82
CA PHE A 185 -10.38 -11.02 -1.85
C PHE A 185 -9.40 -9.96 -2.36
N ASN A 186 -8.91 -10.11 -3.60
CA ASN A 186 -7.93 -9.18 -4.17
C ASN A 186 -8.52 -7.78 -4.43
N HIS A 187 -9.80 -7.69 -4.82
CA HIS A 187 -10.51 -6.41 -4.95
C HIS A 187 -10.70 -5.73 -3.58
N MET A 188 -11.12 -6.48 -2.56
CA MET A 188 -11.29 -5.94 -1.21
C MET A 188 -9.96 -5.49 -0.58
N ASP A 189 -8.84 -6.22 -0.74
CA ASP A 189 -7.54 -5.78 -0.19
C ASP A 189 -7.04 -4.50 -0.88
N ALA A 190 -7.29 -4.36 -2.19
CA ALA A 190 -7.00 -3.12 -2.92
C ALA A 190 -7.82 -1.93 -2.38
N ILE A 191 -9.13 -2.10 -2.16
CA ILE A 191 -9.98 -1.06 -1.54
C ILE A 191 -9.50 -0.73 -0.12
N VAL A 192 -9.16 -1.75 0.69
CA VAL A 192 -8.62 -1.59 2.05
C VAL A 192 -7.33 -0.76 2.03
N GLY A 193 -6.44 -0.98 1.07
CA GLY A 193 -5.21 -0.19 0.90
C GLY A 193 -5.47 1.29 0.63
N VAL A 194 -6.44 1.60 -0.25
CA VAL A 194 -6.82 2.99 -0.58
C VAL A 194 -7.54 3.65 0.61
N LEU A 195 -8.54 2.98 1.18
CA LEU A 195 -9.28 3.46 2.35
C LEU A 195 -8.36 3.70 3.56
N TRP A 196 -7.39 2.82 3.81
CA TRP A 196 -6.42 3.01 4.88
C TRP A 196 -5.57 4.27 4.69
N SER A 197 -5.20 4.61 3.44
CA SER A 197 -4.51 5.86 3.11
C SER A 197 -5.36 7.09 3.47
N HIS A 198 -6.66 7.07 3.15
CA HIS A 198 -7.59 8.15 3.52
C HIS A 198 -7.79 8.26 5.04
N ILE A 199 -8.02 7.14 5.73
CA ILE A 199 -8.12 7.09 7.20
C ILE A 199 -6.83 7.60 7.86
N PHE A 200 -5.65 7.23 7.32
CA PHE A 200 -4.37 7.69 7.83
C PHE A 200 -4.22 9.20 7.70
N ASN A 201 -4.47 9.77 6.51
CA ASN A 201 -4.39 11.22 6.30
C ASN A 201 -5.40 11.99 7.16
N TRP A 202 -6.61 11.47 7.32
CA TRP A 202 -7.63 12.06 8.21
C TRP A 202 -7.18 12.05 9.67
N ARG A 203 -6.58 10.96 10.15
CA ARG A 203 -6.04 10.87 11.51
C ARG A 203 -4.85 11.80 11.77
N GLU A 204 -4.10 12.20 10.75
CA GLU A 204 -3.06 13.24 10.86
C GLU A 204 -3.69 14.64 10.94
N ILE A 205 -4.77 14.92 10.17
CA ILE A 205 -5.57 16.16 10.32
C ILE A 205 -6.16 16.27 11.73
N CYS A 206 -6.71 15.16 12.26
CA CYS A 206 -7.17 15.05 13.65
C CYS A 206 -6.08 15.25 14.72
N ALA A 207 -4.81 15.30 14.34
CA ALA A 207 -3.65 15.47 15.22
C ALA A 207 -3.00 16.86 15.10
N ASP A 208 -3.70 17.84 14.50
CA ASP A 208 -3.19 19.17 14.13
C ASP A 208 -2.00 19.15 13.16
N ASN A 209 -1.81 18.07 12.39
CA ASN A 209 -0.74 17.95 11.38
C ASN A 209 -1.23 18.34 9.97
N GLU A 210 -0.34 18.94 9.17
CA GLU A 210 -0.58 19.22 7.76
C GLU A 210 -0.59 17.92 6.92
N ALA A 211 -1.78 17.44 6.55
CA ALA A 211 -1.99 16.32 5.64
C ALA A 211 -3.08 16.63 4.59
N ALA A 212 -3.21 15.78 3.57
CA ALA A 212 -4.18 15.98 2.49
C ALA A 212 -5.58 15.52 2.93
N VAL A 213 -6.57 16.39 2.79
CA VAL A 213 -7.99 16.04 2.99
C VAL A 213 -8.40 14.97 1.96
N PRO A 214 -8.99 13.83 2.37
CA PRO A 214 -9.55 12.84 1.45
C PRO A 214 -10.63 13.41 0.53
N SER A 215 -10.83 12.81 -0.65
CA SER A 215 -11.91 13.19 -1.56
C SER A 215 -13.20 12.46 -1.18
N LEU A 216 -14.28 13.21 -0.88
CA LEU A 216 -15.59 12.61 -0.57
C LEU A 216 -16.15 11.82 -1.77
N ALA A 217 -15.89 12.28 -3.00
CA ALA A 217 -16.32 11.59 -4.22
C ALA A 217 -15.52 10.29 -4.52
N GLU A 218 -14.27 10.22 -4.06
CA GLU A 218 -13.45 9.01 -4.16
C GLU A 218 -13.91 7.96 -3.13
N LEU A 219 -14.15 8.40 -1.89
CA LEU A 219 -14.70 7.55 -0.83
C LEU A 219 -16.11 7.03 -1.16
N ASP A 220 -16.95 7.83 -1.82
CA ASP A 220 -18.26 7.39 -2.34
C ASP A 220 -18.14 6.30 -3.41
N SER A 221 -17.08 6.31 -4.24
CA SER A 221 -16.79 5.23 -5.19
C SER A 221 -16.41 3.94 -4.46
N LEU A 222 -15.49 4.03 -3.49
CA LEU A 222 -15.04 2.87 -2.71
C LEU A 222 -16.20 2.23 -1.92
N ILE A 223 -17.11 3.03 -1.36
CA ILE A 223 -18.32 2.54 -0.69
C ILE A 223 -19.26 1.82 -1.69
N GLY A 224 -19.32 2.26 -2.94
CA GLY A 224 -20.02 1.57 -4.03
C GLY A 224 -19.42 0.20 -4.32
N GLU A 225 -18.10 0.13 -4.55
CA GLU A 225 -17.37 -1.11 -4.84
C GLU A 225 -17.50 -2.13 -3.70
N LEU A 226 -17.44 -1.69 -2.44
CA LEU A 226 -17.68 -2.56 -1.27
C LEU A 226 -19.11 -3.13 -1.21
N GLY A 227 -20.10 -2.46 -1.83
CA GLY A 227 -21.46 -2.98 -1.98
C GLY A 227 -21.62 -3.96 -3.15
N GLU A 228 -20.80 -3.82 -4.19
CA GLU A 228 -20.72 -4.81 -5.29
C GLU A 228 -20.12 -6.13 -4.80
N ILE A 229 -19.07 -6.07 -3.97
CA ILE A 229 -18.46 -7.25 -3.31
C ILE A 229 -19.46 -7.93 -2.35
N GLU A 230 -20.28 -7.17 -1.60
CA GLU A 230 -21.32 -7.73 -0.72
C GLU A 230 -22.35 -8.55 -1.51
N ALA A 231 -22.79 -8.02 -2.67
CA ALA A 231 -23.71 -8.71 -3.56
C ALA A 231 -23.08 -9.95 -4.25
N ALA A 232 -21.76 -9.95 -4.48
CA ALA A 232 -21.04 -11.10 -4.99
C ALA A 232 -20.96 -12.23 -3.95
N LEU A 233 -20.58 -11.92 -2.70
CA LEU A 233 -20.51 -12.90 -1.60
C LEU A 233 -21.89 -13.54 -1.31
N GLU A 234 -22.96 -12.75 -1.26
CA GLU A 234 -24.34 -13.28 -1.15
C GLU A 234 -24.73 -14.17 -2.34
N THR A 235 -24.24 -13.88 -3.55
CA THR A 235 -24.44 -14.78 -4.70
C THR A 235 -23.68 -16.10 -4.51
N TYR A 236 -22.44 -16.04 -4.04
CA TYR A 236 -21.56 -17.20 -3.86
C TYR A 236 -22.01 -18.19 -2.78
N LYS A 237 -22.78 -17.73 -1.77
CA LYS A 237 -23.52 -18.58 -0.83
C LYS A 237 -24.55 -19.50 -1.48
N THR A 238 -25.06 -19.14 -2.66
CA THR A 238 -26.12 -19.89 -3.37
C THR A 238 -25.59 -20.86 -4.41
N LEU A 239 -24.31 -20.77 -4.76
CA LEU A 239 -23.65 -21.72 -5.65
C LEU A 239 -23.34 -23.04 -4.90
N PRO A 240 -23.39 -24.19 -5.58
CA PRO A 240 -22.80 -25.43 -5.05
C PRO A 240 -21.30 -25.24 -4.80
N ASP A 241 -20.77 -25.95 -3.80
CA ASP A 241 -19.33 -26.11 -3.64
C ASP A 241 -18.80 -27.08 -4.71
N ASP A 242 -18.58 -26.57 -5.92
CA ASP A 242 -17.86 -27.31 -6.95
C ASP A 242 -16.41 -27.59 -6.44
N PRO A 243 -15.89 -28.81 -6.63
CA PRO A 243 -14.51 -29.12 -6.29
C PRO A 243 -13.54 -28.28 -7.13
N PRO A 244 -12.32 -27.98 -6.62
CA PRO A 244 -11.34 -27.18 -7.36
C PRO A 244 -11.11 -27.78 -8.75
N GLY A 245 -11.48 -27.02 -9.77
CA GLY A 245 -11.53 -27.51 -11.15
C GLY A 245 -10.17 -28.00 -11.62
N GLU A 246 -10.11 -29.24 -12.12
CA GLU A 246 -8.90 -29.79 -12.74
C GLU A 246 -8.45 -28.86 -13.86
N THR A 247 -7.34 -28.17 -13.67
CA THR A 247 -6.71 -27.37 -14.72
C THR A 247 -6.46 -28.27 -15.94
N PRO A 248 -6.97 -27.92 -17.14
CA PRO A 248 -6.87 -28.82 -18.28
C PRO A 248 -5.41 -28.97 -18.70
N SER A 249 -4.83 -30.13 -18.38
CA SER A 249 -3.45 -30.46 -18.71
C SER A 249 -3.23 -30.38 -20.23
N PRO A 250 -2.17 -29.70 -20.71
CA PRO A 250 -2.01 -29.39 -22.14
C PRO A 250 -1.62 -30.58 -23.04
N ASP A 251 -1.57 -31.81 -22.50
CA ASP A 251 -1.19 -33.04 -23.20
C ASP A 251 -2.40 -33.97 -23.43
N GLY A 252 -3.25 -33.60 -24.39
CA GLY A 252 -4.33 -34.44 -24.94
C GLY A 252 -4.27 -34.42 -26.48
N PRO A 253 -4.17 -35.57 -27.17
CA PRO A 253 -3.86 -35.59 -28.60
C PRO A 253 -5.04 -35.14 -29.47
N GLN A 254 -4.76 -34.30 -30.47
CA GLN A 254 -5.72 -33.98 -31.53
C GLN A 254 -6.10 -35.24 -32.31
N SER A 255 -7.40 -35.52 -32.44
CA SER A 255 -7.95 -36.55 -33.33
C SER A 255 -8.72 -35.89 -34.46
N ASP A 256 -8.17 -35.94 -35.67
CA ASP A 256 -8.84 -35.49 -36.89
C ASP A 256 -9.91 -36.49 -37.39
N ALA A 257 -10.88 -35.96 -38.13
CA ALA A 257 -11.91 -36.69 -38.89
C ALA A 257 -12.98 -37.45 -38.05
N GLU A 258 -14.15 -37.84 -38.60
CA GLU A 258 -14.57 -37.82 -40.01
C GLU A 258 -16.07 -37.46 -40.21
N SER A 259 -16.39 -37.10 -41.46
CA SER A 259 -17.69 -36.79 -42.04
C SER A 259 -18.85 -37.73 -41.63
N GLY A 260 -20.02 -37.13 -41.34
CA GLY A 260 -21.32 -37.79 -41.33
C GLY A 260 -22.31 -37.02 -42.21
N ASN A 261 -22.87 -37.66 -43.24
CA ASN A 261 -23.72 -37.04 -44.26
C ASN A 261 -25.09 -37.73 -44.37
N GLU A 262 -26.18 -36.97 -44.25
CA GLU A 262 -27.54 -37.38 -44.62
C GLU A 262 -28.20 -36.32 -45.53
N THR A 263 -29.11 -36.75 -46.42
CA THR A 263 -29.51 -36.00 -47.64
C THR A 263 -30.99 -36.11 -47.99
N GLY A 264 -31.57 -34.99 -48.47
CA GLY A 264 -32.91 -34.87 -49.09
C GLY A 264 -34.04 -34.52 -48.09
N ASP A 265 -35.13 -33.82 -48.46
CA ASP A 265 -35.51 -33.03 -49.66
C ASP A 265 -36.75 -32.13 -49.24
N GLU A 266 -37.51 -31.35 -50.02
CA GLU A 266 -37.75 -31.24 -51.48
C GLU A 266 -37.67 -29.78 -52.01
N THR A 267 -37.07 -29.62 -53.20
CA THR A 267 -37.39 -28.65 -54.30
C THR A 267 -37.98 -27.22 -54.05
N GLY A 268 -37.43 -26.20 -54.73
CA GLY A 268 -38.11 -24.91 -54.96
C GLY A 268 -37.17 -23.70 -55.19
N SER A 269 -36.36 -23.63 -56.25
CA SER A 269 -36.72 -23.26 -57.64
C SER A 269 -37.28 -21.84 -57.83
N GLU A 270 -36.40 -20.84 -58.04
CA GLU A 270 -36.53 -19.91 -59.18
C GLU A 270 -35.17 -19.29 -59.57
N THR A 271 -35.07 -18.72 -60.77
CA THR A 271 -33.80 -18.34 -61.44
C THR A 271 -33.71 -16.84 -61.72
N GLY A 272 -32.51 -16.26 -61.67
CA GLY A 272 -32.25 -14.90 -62.16
C GLY A 272 -30.77 -14.59 -62.37
N ASP A 273 -30.44 -14.08 -63.55
CA ASP A 273 -29.13 -13.59 -64.00
C ASP A 273 -28.56 -12.46 -63.10
N GLY A 274 -27.25 -12.16 -63.06
CA GLY A 274 -26.10 -12.75 -63.76
C GLY A 274 -24.98 -11.71 -64.01
N GLN A 275 -23.82 -12.20 -64.45
CA GLN A 275 -22.62 -11.45 -64.90
C GLN A 275 -21.67 -10.85 -63.83
N GLU A 276 -20.37 -10.94 -64.15
CA GLU A 276 -19.19 -10.65 -63.29
C GLU A 276 -18.32 -9.50 -63.92
N PRO A 277 -17.01 -9.31 -63.66
CA PRO A 277 -16.40 -8.06 -63.16
C PRO A 277 -15.57 -7.35 -64.29
N PRO A 278 -14.40 -6.68 -64.09
CA PRO A 278 -13.77 -6.04 -62.91
C PRO A 278 -13.27 -4.59 -63.16
N ALA A 279 -12.78 -3.90 -62.10
CA ALA A 279 -11.71 -2.88 -62.20
C ALA A 279 -11.07 -2.55 -60.83
N GLU A 280 -9.78 -2.82 -60.71
CA GLU A 280 -8.83 -2.26 -59.71
C GLU A 280 -7.86 -1.30 -60.44
N PRO A 281 -6.95 -0.58 -59.76
CA PRO A 281 -7.07 0.15 -58.49
C PRO A 281 -6.63 1.64 -58.67
N ASP A 282 -6.55 2.42 -57.59
CA ASP A 282 -5.69 3.60 -57.54
C ASP A 282 -5.12 3.80 -56.11
N GLU A 283 -3.80 4.00 -55.99
CA GLU A 283 -3.04 4.05 -54.74
C GLU A 283 -2.08 5.25 -54.73
N VAL A 284 -2.30 6.25 -53.87
CA VAL A 284 -1.29 7.28 -53.52
C VAL A 284 -1.44 7.67 -52.04
N ASN A 285 -0.30 7.83 -51.35
CA ASN A 285 -0.16 8.00 -49.89
C ASN A 285 0.23 9.48 -49.50
N PRO A 286 0.48 9.85 -48.21
CA PRO A 286 0.41 11.23 -47.71
C PRO A 286 1.74 12.03 -47.78
N PRO A 287 1.71 13.30 -47.32
CA PRO A 287 2.36 13.68 -46.04
C PRO A 287 1.45 14.61 -45.18
N ALA A 288 1.50 14.74 -43.84
CA ALA A 288 2.50 14.63 -42.76
C ALA A 288 2.87 16.01 -42.15
N ASP A 289 2.73 16.09 -40.81
CA ASP A 289 3.40 16.97 -39.80
C ASP A 289 3.51 18.49 -40.00
N THR A 290 3.13 19.26 -38.96
CA THR A 290 3.95 20.38 -38.40
C THR A 290 3.34 20.96 -37.11
N THR A 291 4.22 21.44 -36.21
CA THR A 291 3.88 22.32 -35.07
C THR A 291 4.80 23.57 -35.08
N PRO A 292 4.78 24.44 -34.05
CA PRO A 292 4.26 25.81 -34.10
C PRO A 292 5.32 26.90 -34.36
N PRO A 293 4.94 28.19 -34.38
CA PRO A 293 5.84 29.32 -34.18
C PRO A 293 5.63 30.04 -32.83
N ASP A 294 6.70 30.64 -32.32
CA ASP A 294 6.78 31.43 -31.09
C ASP A 294 7.36 32.84 -31.39
N ASP A 295 7.49 33.68 -30.35
CA ASP A 295 8.33 34.90 -30.24
C ASP A 295 8.08 36.16 -31.13
N ALA A 296 7.78 37.30 -30.44
CA ALA A 296 8.34 38.67 -30.60
C ALA A 296 7.39 39.70 -29.91
N GLU A 297 7.63 40.38 -28.78
CA GLU A 297 8.80 40.95 -28.07
C GLU A 297 8.89 42.52 -28.18
N VAL A 298 8.49 43.23 -27.08
CA VAL A 298 9.13 44.44 -26.48
C VAL A 298 9.04 45.84 -27.19
N PRO A 299 9.06 47.01 -26.48
CA PRO A 299 8.63 47.32 -25.09
C PRO A 299 7.90 48.70 -24.92
N GLY A 300 7.65 49.10 -23.66
CA GLY A 300 7.69 50.49 -23.18
C GLY A 300 6.45 50.95 -22.40
N GLU A 301 6.49 51.76 -21.34
CA GLU A 301 7.44 52.20 -20.29
C GLU A 301 6.62 53.19 -19.39
N GLU A 302 7.18 53.67 -18.27
CA GLU A 302 6.72 54.80 -17.44
C GLU A 302 5.54 54.62 -16.43
N ASN A 303 5.93 54.42 -15.17
CA ASN A 303 5.73 55.37 -14.05
C ASN A 303 4.32 55.77 -13.57
N ASN A 304 3.98 55.36 -12.33
CA ASN A 304 3.87 56.34 -11.23
C ASN A 304 4.14 55.70 -9.85
N ALA A 305 4.58 56.51 -8.87
CA ALA A 305 4.84 56.10 -7.49
C ALA A 305 3.71 56.49 -6.53
N GLY A 306 3.57 55.76 -5.42
CA GLY A 306 2.49 55.95 -4.44
C GLY A 306 2.86 55.48 -3.03
N ASN A 307 3.98 55.97 -2.48
CA ASN A 307 4.39 55.68 -1.10
C ASN A 307 3.48 56.36 -0.07
N ALA A 308 2.97 55.59 0.90
CA ALA A 308 2.39 56.09 2.13
C ALA A 308 2.55 55.09 3.30
N ASN A 309 3.79 54.85 3.72
CA ASN A 309 4.01 54.47 5.12
C ASN A 309 3.70 55.69 6.01
N ASP A 310 2.84 55.53 7.01
CA ASP A 310 2.84 56.41 8.18
C ASP A 310 2.51 55.60 9.45
N ALA A 311 3.10 55.96 10.58
CA ALA A 311 3.24 55.07 11.73
C ALA A 311 2.44 55.50 12.97
N VAL A 312 2.21 54.54 13.87
CA VAL A 312 1.74 54.77 15.24
C VAL A 312 2.89 54.44 16.19
N GLY A 313 3.26 55.37 17.08
CA GLY A 313 4.25 55.17 18.14
C GLY A 313 5.33 56.24 18.20
#